data_AF-A0A1Y2JLV5-F1
#
_entry.id   AF-A0A1Y2JLV5-F1
#
_cell.length_a   1.000
_cell.length_b   1.000
_cell.length_c   1.000
_cell.angle_alpha   90.00
_cell.angle_beta   90.00
_cell.angle_gamma   90.00
#
_symmetry.space_group_name_H-M   'P 1'
#
loop_
_entity.id
_entity.type
_entity.pdbx_description
1 polymer ?
#
loop_
_entity_poly.entity_id
_entity_poly.type
_entity_poly.pdbx_seq_one_letter_code
_entity_poly.pdbx_strand_id
1 'polypeptide(L)'
;MITEILAQIRLPSFTAGIVLFDDVVVETAPIVRYMRHWSRDRVRKECEQRGWTVKVIRQRDREDITAPPMSNAQIVQDDESFEIVRQDGSVEFVYFDDNASPRAINGRLSKEAAFARAQGLLVVGDGRRQ
;
A
#
# COMPACT_ATOMS: atom_id res chain seq x y z
N MET A 1 -10.52 16.76 -13.50
CA MET A 1 -9.64 17.51 -12.60
C MET A 1 -9.44 16.64 -11.38
N ILE A 2 -8.20 16.26 -11.11
CA ILE A 2 -7.84 15.37 -9.99
C ILE A 2 -7.25 16.23 -8.89
N THR A 3 -7.71 16.04 -7.66
CA THR A 3 -7.16 16.73 -6.49
C THR A 3 -5.96 15.95 -5.97
N GLU A 4 -4.76 16.52 -6.10
CA GLU A 4 -3.55 16.02 -5.44
C GLU A 4 -3.40 16.63 -4.06
N ILE A 5 -3.22 15.79 -3.04
CA ILE A 5 -2.99 16.22 -1.67
C ILE A 5 -1.73 15.54 -1.13
N LEU A 6 -0.75 16.35 -0.72
CA LEU A 6 0.32 15.91 0.15
C LEU A 6 -0.12 16.10 1.60
N ALA A 7 -0.27 14.99 2.32
CA ALA A 7 -0.54 14.99 3.75
C ALA A 7 0.67 14.47 4.54
N GLN A 8 0.84 15.01 5.74
CA GLN A 8 1.87 14.61 6.70
C GLN A 8 1.20 13.93 7.88
N ILE A 9 1.68 12.73 8.22
CA ILE A 9 1.38 12.02 9.46
C ILE A 9 2.54 12.28 10.42
N ARG A 10 2.24 12.74 11.63
CA ARG A 10 3.23 13.15 12.62
C ARG A 10 2.99 12.53 13.99
N LEU A 11 4.11 12.13 14.60
CA LEU A 11 4.27 11.59 15.94
C LEU A 11 5.56 12.10 16.56
N PRO A 12 5.77 11.93 17.88
CA PRO A 12 7.06 12.22 18.50
C PRO A 12 8.21 11.40 17.87
N SER A 13 7.96 10.15 17.48
CA SER A 13 8.99 9.21 17.01
C SER A 13 9.23 9.21 15.49
N PHE A 14 8.28 9.68 14.68
CA PHE A 14 8.47 9.77 13.23
C PHE A 14 7.59 10.82 12.56
N THR A 15 7.98 11.20 11.34
CA THR A 15 7.17 11.99 10.41
C THR A 15 7.13 11.26 9.07
N ALA A 16 5.94 11.09 8.50
CA ALA A 16 5.72 10.40 7.24
C ALA A 16 4.87 11.23 6.28
N GLY A 17 5.21 11.21 5.00
CA GLY A 17 4.41 11.79 3.93
C GLY A 17 3.53 10.74 3.27
N ILE A 18 2.31 11.13 2.90
CA ILE A 18 1.43 10.37 2.00
C ILE A 18 0.88 11.33 0.93
N VAL A 19 0.71 10.83 -0.29
CA VAL A 19 0.08 11.57 -1.39
C VAL A 19 -1.25 10.91 -1.71
N LEU A 20 -2.31 11.72 -1.82
CA LEU A 20 -3.63 11.27 -2.22
C LEU A 20 -4.00 11.89 -3.57
N PHE A 21 -4.62 11.10 -4.45
CA PHE A 21 -5.37 11.56 -5.62
C PHE A 21 -6.83 11.22 -5.41
N ASP A 22 -7.71 12.23 -5.53
CA ASP A 22 -9.17 12.07 -5.34
C ASP A 22 -9.53 11.20 -4.13
N ASP A 23 -8.89 11.50 -3.00
CA ASP A 23 -9.09 10.88 -1.69
C ASP A 23 -8.57 9.45 -1.53
N VAL A 24 -7.79 8.94 -2.49
CA VAL A 24 -7.11 7.65 -2.39
C VAL A 24 -5.60 7.85 -2.31
N VAL A 25 -4.96 7.19 -1.34
CA VAL A 25 -3.50 7.23 -1.17
C VAL A 25 -2.81 6.51 -2.34
N VAL A 26 -1.97 7.24 -3.06
CA VAL A 26 -1.22 6.73 -4.22
C VAL A 26 0.28 6.56 -3.94
N GLU A 27 0.83 7.41 -3.07
CA GLU A 27 2.23 7.33 -2.63
C GLU A 27 2.32 7.45 -1.12
N THR A 28 3.33 6.78 -0.55
CA THR A 28 3.54 6.68 0.89
C THR A 28 5.02 6.62 1.23
N ALA A 29 5.42 7.22 2.34
CA ALA A 29 6.71 6.91 2.95
C ALA A 29 6.75 5.42 3.41
N PRO A 30 7.93 4.75 3.41
CA PRO A 30 8.03 3.32 3.69
C PRO A 30 7.39 2.86 5.00
N ILE A 31 7.51 3.65 6.07
CA ILE A 31 6.97 3.31 7.40
C ILE A 31 5.43 3.22 7.43
N VAL A 32 4.75 3.90 6.50
CA VAL A 32 3.29 3.87 6.34
C VAL A 32 2.88 3.25 5.02
N ARG A 33 3.74 2.43 4.40
CA ARG A 33 3.49 1.83 3.08
C ARG A 33 2.21 1.00 3.01
N TYR A 34 1.83 0.40 4.12
CA TYR A 34 0.57 -0.35 4.24
C TYR A 34 -0.69 0.52 4.08
N MET A 35 -0.57 1.85 4.09
CA MET A 35 -1.66 2.79 3.82
C MET A 35 -1.89 3.06 2.33
N ARG A 36 -1.07 2.50 1.42
CA ARG A 36 -1.30 2.63 -0.02
C ARG A 36 -2.68 2.11 -0.38
N HIS A 37 -3.35 2.78 -1.31
CA HIS A 37 -4.73 2.51 -1.74
C HIS A 37 -5.82 2.75 -0.69
N TRP A 38 -5.47 3.23 0.51
CA TRP A 38 -6.49 3.57 1.50
C TRP A 38 -7.21 4.85 1.13
N SER A 39 -8.50 4.93 1.49
CA SER A 39 -9.23 6.18 1.42
C SER A 39 -8.76 7.16 2.49
N ARG A 40 -8.96 8.46 2.24
CA ARG A 40 -8.73 9.55 3.19
C ARG A 40 -9.38 9.26 4.55
N ASP A 41 -10.62 8.77 4.54
CA ASP A 41 -11.37 8.49 5.76
C ASP A 41 -10.77 7.33 6.55
N ARG A 42 -10.31 6.27 5.85
CA ARG A 42 -9.62 5.16 6.49
C ARG A 42 -8.30 5.62 7.13
N VAL A 43 -7.53 6.46 6.44
CA VAL A 43 -6.30 7.05 7.01
C VAL A 43 -6.60 7.89 8.25
N ARG A 44 -7.63 8.74 8.19
CA ARG A 44 -8.04 9.57 9.34
C ARG A 44 -8.42 8.72 10.54
N LYS A 45 -9.25 7.69 10.33
CA LYS A 45 -9.68 6.75 11.37
C LYS A 45 -8.50 6.02 12.00
N GLU A 46 -7.55 5.53 11.19
CA GLU A 46 -6.35 4.85 11.69
C GLU A 46 -5.49 5.82 12.52
N CYS A 47 -5.31 7.05 12.04
CA CYS A 47 -4.54 8.04 12.77
C CYS A 47 -5.20 8.37 14.11
N GLU A 48 -6.52 8.57 14.14
CA GLU A 48 -7.27 8.80 15.37
C GLU A 48 -7.12 7.63 16.36
N GLN A 49 -7.31 6.39 15.90
CA GLN A 49 -7.20 5.18 16.73
C GLN A 49 -5.81 5.02 17.36
N ARG A 50 -4.76 5.44 16.65
CA ARG A 50 -3.37 5.34 17.14
C ARG A 50 -2.87 6.60 17.85
N GLY A 51 -3.68 7.66 17.94
CA GLY A 51 -3.27 8.95 18.50
C GLY A 51 -2.27 9.71 17.61
N TRP A 52 -2.30 9.46 16.30
CA TRP A 52 -1.45 10.08 15.31
C TRP A 52 -2.09 11.35 14.75
N THR A 53 -1.28 12.36 14.45
CA THR A 53 -1.78 13.61 13.86
C THR A 53 -1.58 13.58 12.35
N VAL A 54 -2.63 13.83 11.58
CA VAL A 54 -2.54 14.00 10.12
C VAL A 54 -2.88 15.45 9.72
N LYS A 55 -2.07 16.06 8.87
CA LYS A 55 -2.28 17.43 8.37
C LYS A 55 -2.06 17.50 6.86
N VAL A 56 -2.91 18.26 6.18
CA VAL A 56 -2.68 18.61 4.77
C VAL A 56 -1.56 19.64 4.71
N ILE A 57 -0.50 19.33 3.96
CA ILE A 57 0.65 20.23 3.76
C ILE A 57 0.51 20.99 2.46
N ARG A 58 0.05 20.31 1.40
CA ARG A 58 -0.15 20.91 0.08
C ARG A 58 -1.36 20.28 -0.58
N GLN A 59 -2.14 21.10 -1.28
CA GLN A 59 -3.22 20.66 -2.16
C GLN A 59 -3.06 21.35 -3.51
N ARG A 60 -3.23 20.61 -4.60
CA ARG A 60 -3.19 21.13 -5.97
C ARG A 60 -4.22 20.42 -6.82
N ASP A 61 -4.92 21.18 -7.65
CA ASP A 61 -5.75 20.62 -8.70
C ASP A 61 -4.85 20.35 -9.91
N ARG A 62 -4.88 19.11 -10.43
CA ARG A 62 -4.14 18.72 -11.63
C ARG A 62 -5.10 18.37 -12.76
N GLU A 63 -4.82 18.91 -13.95
CA GLU A 63 -5.55 18.62 -15.19
C GLU A 63 -4.94 17.42 -15.94
N ASP A 64 -3.64 17.15 -15.75
CA ASP A 64 -2.85 16.29 -16.66
C ASP A 64 -2.47 14.90 -16.12
N ILE A 65 -2.89 14.52 -14.90
CA ILE A 65 -2.70 13.14 -14.45
C ILE A 65 -4.01 12.37 -14.69
N THR A 66 -4.02 11.44 -15.63
CA THR A 66 -4.91 10.28 -15.51
C THR A 66 -4.52 9.55 -14.23
N ALA A 67 -5.35 9.63 -13.18
CA ALA A 67 -5.15 8.79 -12.00
C ALA A 67 -4.82 7.37 -12.46
N PRO A 68 -3.82 6.70 -11.86
CA PRO A 68 -3.57 5.30 -12.16
C PRO A 68 -4.90 4.55 -12.09
N PRO A 69 -5.24 3.72 -13.08
CA PRO A 69 -6.54 3.05 -13.12
C PRO A 69 -6.78 2.35 -11.77
N MET A 70 -7.85 2.74 -11.10
CA MET A 70 -8.20 2.15 -9.82
C MET A 70 -8.66 0.71 -10.04
N SER A 71 -7.87 -0.20 -9.45
CA SER A 71 -8.18 -1.56 -9.02
C SER A 71 -8.84 -2.50 -10.05
N ASN A 72 -8.00 -3.14 -10.87
CA ASN A 72 -8.18 -4.57 -11.08
C ASN A 72 -7.35 -5.30 -10.01
N ALA A 73 -7.80 -6.50 -9.60
CA ALA A 73 -7.01 -7.38 -8.77
C ALA A 73 -5.64 -7.59 -9.43
N GLN A 74 -4.56 -7.16 -8.78
CA GLN A 74 -3.23 -7.18 -9.39
C GLN A 74 -2.13 -7.43 -8.37
N ILE A 75 -1.01 -7.96 -8.87
CA ILE A 75 0.23 -8.12 -8.13
C ILE A 75 1.22 -7.11 -8.69
N VAL A 76 1.69 -6.20 -7.85
CA VAL A 76 2.74 -5.23 -8.17
C VAL A 76 4.03 -5.69 -7.51
N GLN A 77 5.12 -5.74 -8.28
CA GLN A 77 6.44 -6.07 -7.74
C GLN A 77 7.16 -4.78 -7.33
N ASP A 78 7.67 -4.76 -6.12
CA ASP A 78 8.62 -3.77 -5.59
C ASP A 78 9.96 -4.47 -5.26
N ASP A 79 10.97 -3.70 -4.84
CA ASP A 79 12.35 -4.16 -4.67
C ASP A 79 12.50 -5.39 -3.74
N GLU A 80 11.69 -5.48 -2.67
CA GLU A 80 11.80 -6.55 -1.65
C GLU A 80 10.46 -7.26 -1.37
N SER A 81 9.44 -7.01 -2.20
CA SER A 81 8.07 -7.48 -1.91
C SER A 81 7.17 -7.52 -3.13
N PHE A 82 6.18 -8.40 -3.10
CA PHE A 82 5.00 -8.33 -3.95
C PHE A 82 3.84 -7.69 -3.18
N GLU A 83 3.28 -6.61 -3.71
CA GLU A 83 2.06 -5.94 -3.26
C GLU A 83 0.85 -6.56 -3.98
N ILE A 84 -0.10 -7.09 -3.22
CA ILE A 84 -1.30 -7.76 -3.72
C ILE A 84 -2.47 -6.81 -3.46
N VAL A 85 -3.01 -6.21 -4.51
CA VAL A 85 -4.19 -5.35 -4.43
C VAL A 85 -5.42 -6.19 -4.78
N ARG A 86 -6.33 -6.38 -3.81
CA ARG A 86 -7.58 -7.11 -4.01
C ARG A 86 -8.70 -6.20 -4.55
N GLN A 87 -9.77 -6.80 -5.08
CA GLN A 87 -10.94 -6.08 -5.60
C GLN A 87 -11.64 -5.20 -4.55
N ASP A 88 -11.58 -5.60 -3.28
CA ASP A 88 -12.15 -4.83 -2.17
C ASP A 88 -11.26 -3.67 -1.70
N GLY A 89 -10.14 -3.43 -2.39
CA GLY A 89 -9.15 -2.42 -2.03
C GLY A 89 -8.27 -2.80 -0.84
N SER A 90 -8.37 -4.04 -0.32
CA SER A 90 -7.40 -4.54 0.66
C SER A 90 -6.06 -4.84 0.00
N VAL A 91 -4.99 -4.59 0.74
CA VAL A 91 -3.61 -4.76 0.27
C VAL A 91 -2.89 -5.73 1.20
N GLU A 92 -2.24 -6.73 0.62
CA GLU A 92 -1.33 -7.63 1.34
C GLU A 92 0.07 -7.59 0.72
N PHE A 93 1.09 -7.78 1.56
CA PHE A 93 2.49 -7.77 1.13
C PHE A 93 3.12 -9.14 1.36
N VAL A 94 3.78 -9.67 0.33
CA VAL A 94 4.62 -10.87 0.44
C VAL A 94 6.06 -10.47 0.20
N TYR A 95 6.85 -10.47 1.27
CA TYR A 95 8.27 -10.13 1.22
C TYR A 95 9.10 -11.30 0.71
N PHE A 96 10.16 -10.98 -0.04
CA PHE A 96 11.16 -11.93 -0.49
C PHE A 96 12.57 -11.40 -0.23
N ASP A 97 13.54 -12.30 -0.30
CA ASP A 97 14.96 -11.97 -0.16
C ASP A 97 15.69 -12.50 -1.41
N ASP A 98 16.23 -11.59 -2.22
CA ASP A 98 17.00 -11.93 -3.43
C ASP A 98 18.31 -12.69 -3.09
N ASN A 99 18.76 -12.61 -1.83
CA ASN A 99 19.93 -13.33 -1.32
C ASN A 99 19.55 -14.57 -0.49
N ALA A 100 18.33 -15.08 -0.61
CA ALA A 100 17.90 -16.34 0.02
C ALA A 100 18.75 -17.52 -0.49
N SER A 101 19.97 -17.65 0.02
CA SER A 101 20.83 -18.81 -0.21
C SER A 101 20.14 -20.08 0.30
N PRO A 102 20.57 -21.29 -0.13
CA PRO A 102 20.01 -22.56 0.34
C PRO A 102 20.07 -22.79 1.87
N ARG A 103 20.79 -21.92 2.60
CA ARG A 103 20.89 -21.89 4.07
C ARG A 103 20.11 -20.72 4.70
N ALA A 104 19.08 -20.20 4.03
CA ALA A 104 18.25 -19.14 4.57
C ALA A 104 17.61 -19.61 5.90
N ILE A 105 17.77 -18.78 6.92
CA ILE A 105 17.15 -18.94 8.24
C ILE A 105 15.64 -19.10 8.04
N ASN A 106 15.07 -20.15 8.63
CA ASN A 106 13.66 -20.54 8.52
C ASN A 106 12.71 -19.32 8.47
N GLY A 107 12.01 -19.16 7.35
CA GLY A 107 10.90 -18.22 7.20
C GLY A 107 10.99 -17.19 6.06
N ARG A 108 12.15 -17.04 5.40
CA ARG A 108 12.28 -16.12 4.24
C ARG A 108 12.02 -16.86 2.91
N LEU A 109 11.18 -16.28 2.07
CA LEU A 109 10.82 -16.82 0.76
C LEU A 109 11.83 -16.36 -0.29
N SER A 110 12.16 -17.23 -1.25
CA SER A 110 12.76 -16.79 -2.51
C SER A 110 11.77 -15.93 -3.29
N LYS A 111 12.25 -15.16 -4.26
CA LYS A 111 11.38 -14.35 -5.13
C LYS A 111 10.32 -15.18 -5.83
N GLU A 112 10.67 -16.36 -6.35
CA GLU A 112 9.71 -17.26 -7.01
C GLU A 112 8.67 -17.80 -6.03
N ALA A 113 9.09 -18.20 -4.82
CA ALA A 113 8.20 -18.72 -3.79
C ALA A 113 7.25 -17.63 -3.27
N ALA A 114 7.73 -16.39 -3.14
CA ALA A 114 6.93 -15.23 -2.78
C ALA A 114 5.93 -14.86 -3.88
N PHE A 115 6.32 -14.93 -5.15
CA PHE A 115 5.40 -14.71 -6.27
C PHE A 115 4.29 -15.76 -6.33
N ALA A 116 4.64 -17.04 -6.19
CA ALA A 116 3.66 -18.13 -6.14
C ALA A 116 2.66 -17.96 -4.97
N ARG A 117 3.16 -17.52 -3.80
CA ARG A 117 2.30 -17.18 -2.65
C ARG A 117 1.40 -15.99 -2.94
N ALA A 118 1.91 -14.94 -3.58
CA ALA A 118 1.13 -13.77 -3.96
C ALA A 118 -0.01 -14.13 -4.93
N GLN A 119 0.26 -14.99 -5.91
CA GLN A 119 -0.77 -15.54 -6.81
C GLN A 119 -1.86 -16.32 -6.05
N GLY A 120 -1.47 -17.17 -5.10
CA GLY A 120 -2.45 -17.90 -4.27
C GLY A 120 -3.34 -16.96 -3.44
N LEU A 121 -2.78 -15.90 -2.87
CA LEU A 121 -3.52 -14.91 -2.07
C LEU A 121 -4.47 -14.05 -2.90
N LEU A 122 -4.16 -13.83 -4.18
CA LEU A 122 -5.05 -13.15 -5.13
C LEU A 122 -6.26 -14.04 -5.45
N VAL A 123 -6.05 -15.34 -5.72
CA VAL A 123 -7.12 -16.30 -6.08
C VAL A 123 -8.05 -16.62 -4.91
N VAL A 124 -7.54 -16.74 -3.68
CA VAL A 124 -8.35 -17.10 -2.50
C VAL A 124 -9.27 -15.95 -2.06
N GLY A 125 -8.95 -14.71 -2.40
CA GLY A 125 -9.78 -13.53 -2.10
C GLY A 125 -11.14 -13.53 -2.80
N ASP A 126 -11.23 -14.12 -4.01
CA ASP A 126 -12.47 -14.18 -4.80
C ASP A 126 -13.46 -15.26 -4.30
N GLY A 127 -13.03 -16.15 -3.39
CA GLY A 127 -13.81 -17.32 -2.97
C GLY A 127 -14.68 -17.17 -1.71
N ARG A 128 -14.66 -16.02 -1.01
CA ARG A 128 -15.49 -15.82 0.20
C ARG A 128 -16.84 -15.19 -0.10
N ARG A 129 -17.64 -15.87 -0.93
CA ARG A 129 -19.11 -15.80 -0.92
C ARG A 129 -19.67 -17.17 -1.32
N GLN A 130 -19.94 -18.01 -0.33
CA GLN A 130 -21.06 -18.95 -0.35
C GLN A 130 -21.76 -18.84 1.00
#